data_AF-A0A6A5BMI2-F1
#
_entry.id   AF-A0A6A5BMI2-F1
#
_cell.length_a   1.000
_cell.length_b   1.000
_cell.length_c   1.000
_cell.angle_alpha   90.00
_cell.angle_beta   90.00
_cell.angle_gamma   90.00
#
_symmetry.space_group_name_H-M   'P 1'
#
loop_
_entity.id
_entity.type
_entity.pdbx_description
1 polymer ?
#
loop_
_entity_poly.entity_id
_entity_poly.type
_entity_poly.pdbx_seq_one_letter_code
_entity_poly.pdbx_strand_id
1 'polypeptide(L)'
;MVENEIHKQEPYLDQLAEKLCRVIPSHYQEYQLLCDLLMQNGLDLIVNLLLKDYTATEICVGLKIAQCNGCMLKNSTNTTATSISTSSTTSTTTTTFGNNMNSKRIRSKIMENSLKSEYTMFKLRQELESLTRQNEKMNNQDGNGWWKVWNGRNFSKLLPKMVLQKFNNDPQRMMEKRARIKHALQTWVVALVMARRKEMQKDQSPFKKNGFSDYVTPVSDDDKDFFPSNHFLVRNADWRGMDCDDSNPNIKPGIFDSNLNNRDMNCNGIYGTEPKTGRSYESLYCNATATRQVIMFGDSASSGFHVPPEYLDVDNMTNVGFLLEDEFDWPQKCWSTGWDIKSIGEDGSIYLRMRQRDLCMHRQYQNVGHNGGKIENFAGYQLDGLSMTPQSLPYIGFLAYIGNDVCKDSLSEMTTPQQFEERLMNGLTLLDARSPPNSKLLLIGLVDGRLLWNEMHKRIHPLGVTYEGLYHFLTCSGANPCQTWLTPDEATRNATSQRAAELSQVANKVAQTVKLKNIELGYMDFPLPQMLEYCKQHQIPPYLLIEPFDGFHTSIDFADKIEAKIIWDWLVANKPHWIVPVNAFNTQIQQVFGNQGGF
;
A
#
# COMPACT_ATOMS: atom_id res chain seq x y z
N MET A 1 4.83 17.85 6.15
CA MET A 1 3.93 17.99 7.31
C MET A 1 4.39 19.09 8.27
N VAL A 2 5.37 18.89 9.17
CA VAL A 2 5.78 19.94 10.15
C VAL A 2 6.20 21.25 9.47
N GLU A 3 7.01 21.17 8.42
CA GLU A 3 7.40 22.34 7.62
C GLU A 3 6.22 23.03 6.94
N ASN A 4 5.24 22.26 6.44
CA ASN A 4 4.02 22.81 5.84
C ASN A 4 3.18 23.56 6.87
N GLU A 5 3.04 22.99 8.08
CA GLU A 5 2.28 23.61 9.17
C GLU A 5 2.88 24.95 9.61
N ILE A 6 4.22 25.06 9.70
CA ILE A 6 4.91 26.31 10.04
C ILE A 6 4.58 27.44 9.05
N HIS A 7 4.37 27.09 7.78
CA HIS A 7 4.10 28.05 6.71
C HIS A 7 2.61 28.35 6.49
N LYS A 8 1.69 27.74 7.27
CA LYS A 8 0.26 28.12 7.23
C LYS A 8 0.07 29.56 7.72
N GLN A 9 -0.98 30.22 7.24
CA GLN A 9 -1.35 31.59 7.66
C GLN A 9 -1.63 31.66 9.18
N GLU A 10 -2.21 30.60 9.73
CA GLU A 10 -2.43 30.41 11.16
C GLU A 10 -1.84 29.05 11.60
N PRO A 11 -0.57 29.00 12.00
CA PRO A 11 0.08 27.74 12.37
C PRO A 11 -0.36 27.27 13.76
N TYR A 12 -0.77 26.00 13.88
CA TYR A 12 -1.22 25.41 15.15
C TYR A 12 -0.15 24.48 15.77
N LEU A 13 1.08 24.97 15.92
CA LEU A 13 2.21 24.14 16.38
C LEU A 13 1.99 23.51 17.78
N ASP A 14 1.27 24.20 18.66
CA ASP A 14 0.92 23.70 20.00
C ASP A 14 0.00 22.47 19.95
N GLN A 15 -0.81 22.34 18.89
CA GLN A 15 -1.75 21.23 18.67
C GLN A 15 -1.26 20.24 17.61
N LEU A 16 -0.19 20.57 16.86
CA LEU A 16 0.32 19.75 15.77
C LEU A 16 0.74 18.35 16.24
N ALA A 17 1.36 18.25 17.42
CA ALA A 17 1.69 16.98 18.06
C ALA A 17 0.45 16.12 18.33
N GLU A 18 -0.55 16.73 18.96
CA GLU A 18 -1.82 16.09 19.29
C GLU A 18 -2.57 15.64 18.02
N LYS A 19 -2.60 16.47 16.98
CA LYS A 19 -3.21 16.15 15.68
C LYS A 19 -2.48 14.99 14.99
N LEU A 20 -1.15 15.04 14.90
CA LEU A 20 -0.34 13.99 14.26
C LEU A 20 -0.44 12.63 14.96
N CYS A 21 -0.61 12.61 16.29
CA CYS A 21 -0.66 11.36 17.04
C CYS A 21 -2.07 10.81 17.22
N ARG A 22 -3.12 11.66 17.17
CA ARG A 22 -4.51 11.23 17.29
C ARG A 22 -5.08 10.52 16.08
N VAL A 23 -4.45 10.67 14.91
CA VAL A 23 -4.87 9.95 13.70
C VAL A 23 -4.51 8.47 13.73
N ILE A 24 -3.65 8.05 14.66
CA ILE A 24 -3.33 6.64 14.95
C ILE A 24 -4.49 6.05 15.77
N PRO A 25 -5.14 4.97 15.32
CA PRO A 25 -6.28 4.41 16.05
C PRO A 25 -5.93 3.91 17.45
N SER A 26 -6.92 3.91 18.33
CA SER A 26 -6.76 3.57 19.73
C SER A 26 -6.42 2.10 20.00
N HIS A 27 -6.57 1.18 19.04
CA HIS A 27 -6.08 -0.19 19.16
C HIS A 27 -4.59 -0.32 18.81
N TYR A 28 -3.99 0.72 18.24
CA TYR A 28 -2.55 0.88 18.00
C TYR A 28 -1.87 1.74 19.09
N GLN A 29 -2.22 1.50 20.36
CA GLN A 29 -1.75 2.31 21.51
C GLN A 29 -0.22 2.40 21.60
N GLU A 30 0.49 1.34 21.20
CA GLU A 30 1.97 1.34 21.17
C GLU A 30 2.51 2.38 20.16
N TYR A 31 1.90 2.52 18.99
CA TYR A 31 2.27 3.52 17.97
C TYR A 31 1.83 4.93 18.35
N GLN A 32 0.67 5.06 19.00
CA GLN A 32 0.20 6.35 19.52
C GLN A 32 1.17 6.88 20.60
N LEU A 33 1.52 6.05 21.58
CA LEU A 33 2.50 6.39 22.62
C LEU A 33 3.85 6.76 22.00
N LEU A 34 4.24 6.04 20.95
CA LEU A 34 5.48 6.26 20.25
C LEU A 34 5.51 7.60 19.51
N CYS A 35 4.40 7.95 18.85
CA CYS A 35 4.21 9.27 18.24
C CYS A 35 4.27 10.36 19.31
N ASP A 36 3.54 10.20 20.42
CA ASP A 36 3.54 11.17 21.51
C ASP A 36 4.95 11.42 22.06
N LEU A 37 5.75 10.35 22.23
CA LEU A 37 7.14 10.45 22.68
C LEU A 37 8.03 11.17 21.66
N LEU A 38 7.88 10.89 20.36
CA LEU A 38 8.63 11.60 19.31
C LEU A 38 8.27 13.09 19.29
N MET A 39 6.98 13.41 19.37
CA MET A 39 6.52 14.79 19.28
C MET A 39 6.90 15.59 20.54
N GLN A 40 6.74 15.01 21.74
CA GLN A 40 7.12 15.66 23.00
C GLN A 40 8.63 15.96 23.10
N ASN A 41 9.47 15.08 22.56
CA ASN A 41 10.93 15.25 22.67
C ASN A 41 11.58 15.93 21.45
N GLY A 42 10.97 15.80 20.28
CA GLY A 42 11.55 16.18 18.99
C GLY A 42 10.95 17.42 18.35
N LEU A 43 9.64 17.70 18.55
CA LEU A 43 8.94 18.74 17.77
C LEU A 43 9.57 20.12 17.94
N ASP A 44 9.83 20.53 19.18
CA ASP A 44 10.49 21.81 19.47
C ASP A 44 11.82 21.96 18.73
N LEU A 45 12.63 20.89 18.71
CA LEU A 45 13.91 20.95 18.03
C LEU A 45 13.71 21.04 16.52
N ILE A 46 12.83 20.21 15.96
CA ILE A 46 12.52 20.20 14.52
C ILE A 46 12.03 21.59 14.08
N VAL A 47 11.07 22.18 14.80
CA VAL A 47 10.55 23.54 14.52
C VAL A 47 11.67 24.58 14.60
N ASN A 48 12.49 24.55 15.64
CA ASN A 48 13.60 25.52 15.77
C ASN A 48 14.67 25.37 14.67
N LEU A 49 14.85 24.18 14.11
CA LEU A 49 15.76 23.95 13.00
C LEU A 49 15.13 24.40 11.67
N LEU A 50 13.86 24.10 11.43
CA LEU A 50 13.13 24.58 10.26
C LEU A 50 13.11 26.12 10.20
N LEU A 51 12.87 26.79 11.33
CA LEU A 51 12.95 28.27 11.44
C LEU A 51 14.36 28.86 11.24
N LYS A 52 15.39 28.02 11.14
CA LYS A 52 16.77 28.40 10.82
C LYS A 52 17.16 27.98 9.39
N ASP A 53 16.17 27.75 8.54
CA ASP A 53 16.32 27.37 7.13
C ASP A 53 17.07 26.05 6.92
N TYR A 54 17.02 25.13 7.90
CA TYR A 54 17.44 23.75 7.66
C TYR A 54 16.35 22.99 6.94
N THR A 55 16.72 22.28 5.89
CA THR A 55 15.81 21.39 5.17
C THR A 55 15.41 20.19 6.03
N ALA A 56 14.24 19.60 5.76
CA ALA A 56 13.81 18.37 6.42
C ALA A 56 14.86 17.25 6.33
N THR A 57 15.55 17.11 5.18
CA THR A 57 16.62 16.12 5.02
C THR A 57 17.83 16.39 5.92
N GLU A 58 18.29 17.64 6.03
CA GLU A 58 19.39 18.01 6.94
C GLU A 58 19.04 17.75 8.40
N ILE A 59 17.77 17.99 8.77
CA ILE A 59 17.26 17.70 10.11
C ILE A 59 17.28 16.18 10.34
N CYS A 60 16.71 15.38 9.44
CA CYS A 60 16.68 13.92 9.57
C CYS A 60 18.08 13.30 9.68
N VAL A 61 19.04 13.75 8.86
CA VAL A 61 20.44 13.30 8.94
C VAL A 61 21.10 13.80 10.22
N GLY A 62 20.90 15.06 10.60
CA GLY A 62 21.46 15.67 11.81
C GLY A 62 20.95 15.04 13.11
N LEU A 63 19.71 14.56 13.12
CA LEU A 63 19.09 13.83 14.21
C LEU A 63 19.37 12.32 14.18
N LYS A 64 20.06 11.83 13.14
CA LYS A 64 20.32 10.41 12.89
C LYS A 64 19.05 9.56 12.77
N ILE A 65 17.97 10.18 12.29
CA ILE A 65 16.74 9.51 11.87
C ILE A 65 17.01 8.81 10.53
N ALA A 66 17.80 9.45 9.66
CA ALA A 66 18.25 8.90 8.40
C ALA A 66 19.78 8.73 8.40
N GLN A 67 20.24 7.63 7.80
CA GLN A 67 21.64 7.44 7.42
C GLN A 67 21.75 7.64 5.91
N CYS A 68 21.83 8.89 5.44
CA CYS A 68 22.24 9.13 4.05
C CYS A 68 23.43 10.08 3.97
N ASN A 69 24.49 9.62 3.30
CA ASN A 69 25.69 10.39 2.98
C ASN A 69 25.44 11.32 1.78
N GLY A 70 24.57 12.32 1.94
CA GLY A 70 24.42 13.41 0.96
C GLY A 70 23.19 13.37 0.05
N CYS A 71 22.26 12.41 0.23
CA CYS A 71 20.91 12.53 -0.34
C CYS A 71 20.28 13.80 0.19
N MET A 72 19.80 14.68 -0.69
CA MET A 72 19.10 15.89 -0.29
C MET A 72 17.86 16.04 -1.16
N LEU A 73 16.70 16.09 -0.55
CA LEU A 73 15.47 16.47 -1.22
C LEU A 73 15.47 18.00 -1.29
N LYS A 74 15.78 18.58 -2.44
CA LYS A 74 15.88 20.04 -2.63
C LYS A 74 14.61 20.57 -3.30
N ASN A 75 13.93 21.52 -2.65
CA ASN A 75 12.80 22.26 -3.25
C ASN A 75 13.27 23.07 -4.46
N SER A 76 12.48 23.04 -5.53
CA SER A 76 12.75 23.76 -6.79
C SER A 76 12.67 25.28 -6.63
N THR A 77 12.04 25.77 -5.55
CA THR A 77 11.86 27.20 -5.24
C THR A 77 13.12 27.92 -4.76
N ASN A 78 14.23 27.22 -4.51
CA ASN A 78 15.53 27.83 -4.17
C ASN A 78 16.47 27.98 -5.38
N THR A 79 15.92 28.06 -6.60
CA THR A 79 16.68 28.64 -7.71
C THR A 79 16.69 30.15 -7.58
N THR A 80 17.83 30.65 -7.10
CA THR A 80 18.30 32.05 -7.16
C THR A 80 17.53 32.91 -8.15
N ALA A 81 16.85 33.94 -7.64
CA ALA A 81 16.37 35.07 -8.40
C ALA A 81 17.56 35.71 -9.13
N THR A 82 17.79 35.31 -10.38
CA THR A 82 18.70 35.99 -11.28
C THR A 82 18.04 37.32 -11.64
N SER A 83 18.63 38.39 -11.14
CA SER A 83 18.22 39.78 -11.37
C SER A 83 18.08 40.09 -12.86
N ILE A 84 16.84 40.24 -13.34
CA ILE A 84 16.55 40.98 -14.56
C ILE A 84 16.09 42.37 -14.12
N SER A 85 16.99 43.34 -14.28
CA SER A 85 16.71 44.75 -14.13
C SER A 85 15.75 45.19 -15.23
N THR A 86 14.53 45.55 -14.87
CA THR A 86 13.74 46.51 -15.67
C THR A 86 13.14 47.54 -14.73
N SER A 87 13.51 48.78 -15.00
CA SER A 87 13.06 49.99 -14.33
C SER A 87 11.59 50.25 -14.63
N SER A 88 10.76 50.33 -13.60
CA SER A 88 9.62 51.25 -13.62
C SER A 88 9.26 51.65 -12.19
N THR A 89 9.27 52.96 -11.99
CA THR A 89 9.00 53.69 -10.77
C THR A 89 7.50 53.69 -10.50
N THR A 90 7.06 53.12 -9.39
CA THR A 90 5.84 53.58 -8.71
C THR A 90 5.91 53.26 -7.22
N SER A 91 5.74 54.32 -6.43
CA SER A 91 5.73 54.34 -4.98
C SER A 91 4.57 53.54 -4.41
N THR A 92 4.87 52.59 -3.53
CA THR A 92 3.89 52.10 -2.55
C THR A 92 4.56 51.79 -1.21
N THR A 93 3.99 52.40 -0.19
CA THR A 93 4.24 52.36 1.25
C THR A 93 4.86 51.07 1.79
N THR A 94 5.97 51.23 2.50
CA THR A 94 6.62 50.24 3.35
C THR A 94 5.75 50.01 4.59
N THR A 95 4.99 48.92 4.63
CA THR A 95 4.44 48.37 5.88
C THR A 95 5.37 47.30 6.42
N THR A 96 6.16 47.67 7.43
CA THR A 96 6.96 46.80 8.27
C THR A 96 6.01 45.90 9.09
N PHE A 97 5.72 44.68 8.60
CA PHE A 97 4.99 43.69 9.40
C PHE A 97 5.93 43.01 10.41
N GLY A 98 5.50 43.04 11.68
CA GLY A 98 6.30 42.76 12.85
C GLY A 98 6.66 41.29 13.06
N ASN A 99 7.95 40.97 12.95
CA ASN A 99 8.53 39.66 13.24
C ASN A 99 8.94 39.43 14.71
N ASN A 100 8.49 40.24 15.67
CA ASN A 100 9.10 40.23 17.02
C ASN A 100 8.17 39.95 18.22
N MET A 101 6.85 39.89 18.03
CA MET A 101 5.92 39.57 19.14
C MET A 101 5.44 38.11 19.17
N ASN A 102 5.22 37.46 18.02
CA ASN A 102 4.78 36.06 17.98
C ASN A 102 5.87 35.09 18.50
N SER A 103 7.16 35.31 18.19
CA SER A 103 8.26 34.43 18.61
C SER A 103 8.48 34.40 20.13
N LYS A 104 8.19 35.49 20.85
CA LYS A 104 8.29 35.56 22.32
C LYS A 104 7.12 34.89 23.01
N ARG A 105 5.90 35.01 22.47
CA ARG A 105 4.68 34.38 23.00
C ARG A 105 4.75 32.85 22.86
N ILE A 106 5.30 32.37 21.74
CA ILE A 106 5.58 30.95 21.47
C ILE A 106 6.60 30.37 22.47
N ARG A 107 7.72 31.07 22.71
CA ARG A 107 8.77 30.59 23.65
C ARG A 107 8.30 30.50 25.11
N SER A 108 7.38 31.36 25.53
CA SER A 108 6.85 31.40 26.90
C SER A 108 5.90 30.23 27.20
N LYS A 109 5.00 29.88 26.28
CA LYS A 109 4.04 28.78 26.46
C LYS A 109 4.71 27.39 26.41
N ILE A 110 5.73 27.23 25.57
CA ILE A 110 6.53 25.99 25.47
C ILE A 110 7.24 25.66 26.81
N MET A 111 7.72 26.68 27.53
CA MET A 111 8.35 26.47 28.85
C MET A 111 7.35 26.08 29.95
N GLU A 112 6.11 26.55 29.89
CA GLU A 112 5.07 26.25 30.88
C GLU A 112 4.56 24.80 30.78
N ASN A 113 4.45 24.25 29.56
CA ASN A 113 4.07 22.86 29.34
C ASN A 113 5.19 21.86 29.70
N SER A 114 6.45 22.30 29.70
CA SER A 114 7.61 21.49 30.11
C SER A 114 7.64 21.13 31.60
N LEU A 115 6.93 21.86 32.46
CA LEU A 115 6.94 21.65 33.92
C LEU A 115 5.86 20.69 34.40
N LYS A 116 4.74 20.58 33.68
CA LYS A 116 3.66 19.61 34.00
C LYS A 116 4.01 18.17 33.60
N SER A 117 5.03 17.96 32.76
CA SER A 117 5.45 16.64 32.28
C SER A 117 6.42 15.89 33.21
N GLU A 118 7.09 16.56 34.15
CA GLU A 118 8.14 15.94 34.98
C GLU A 118 7.60 14.86 35.95
N TYR A 119 6.39 15.02 36.49
CA TYR A 119 5.77 14.06 37.40
C TYR A 119 5.31 12.77 36.69
N THR A 120 4.71 12.92 35.50
CA THR A 120 4.31 11.81 34.64
C THR A 120 5.53 11.04 34.13
N MET A 121 6.62 11.74 33.82
CA MET A 121 7.91 11.17 33.39
C MET A 121 8.62 10.34 34.48
N PHE A 122 8.46 10.67 35.77
CA PHE A 122 9.03 9.88 36.86
C PHE A 122 8.37 8.50 36.96
N LYS A 123 7.04 8.45 36.81
CA LYS A 123 6.27 7.19 36.89
C LYS A 123 6.54 6.25 35.72
N LEU A 124 6.57 6.80 34.50
CA LEU A 124 6.87 6.05 33.26
C LEU A 124 8.32 5.54 33.19
N ARG A 125 9.28 6.31 33.73
CA ARG A 125 10.70 5.88 33.79
C ARG A 125 10.87 4.63 34.67
N GLN A 126 10.08 4.49 35.73
CA GLN A 126 10.11 3.28 36.56
C GLN A 126 9.52 2.05 35.86
N GLU A 127 8.46 2.22 35.05
CA GLU A 127 7.89 1.12 34.25
C GLU A 127 8.84 0.67 33.14
N LEU A 128 9.54 1.60 32.48
CA LEU A 128 10.52 1.28 31.43
C LEU A 128 11.76 0.56 31.98
N GLU A 129 12.25 0.97 33.16
CA GLU A 129 13.36 0.32 33.86
C GLU A 129 12.99 -1.09 34.37
N SER A 130 11.72 -1.30 34.71
CA SER A 130 11.16 -2.62 35.05
C SER A 130 11.20 -3.57 33.84
N LEU A 131 10.73 -3.11 32.68
CA LEU A 131 10.74 -3.87 31.42
C LEU A 131 12.17 -4.17 30.94
N THR A 132 13.09 -3.22 31.11
CA THR A 132 14.51 -3.39 30.75
C THR A 132 15.18 -4.47 31.62
N ARG A 133 14.87 -4.51 32.93
CA ARG A 133 15.38 -5.54 33.85
C ARG A 133 14.79 -6.93 33.59
N GLN A 134 13.55 -7.02 33.11
CA GLN A 134 12.98 -8.30 32.66
C GLN A 134 13.71 -8.83 31.42
N ASN A 135 14.15 -7.95 30.52
CA ASN A 135 14.88 -8.30 29.30
C ASN A 135 16.30 -8.82 29.57
N GLU A 136 17.03 -8.24 30.53
CA GLU A 136 18.36 -8.71 30.95
C GLU A 136 18.31 -10.13 31.56
N LYS A 137 17.21 -10.50 32.23
CA LYS A 137 17.01 -11.85 32.74
C LYS A 137 16.75 -12.89 31.65
N MET A 138 16.07 -12.51 30.56
CA MET A 138 15.79 -13.42 29.43
C MET A 138 17.03 -13.63 28.53
N ASN A 139 17.89 -12.62 28.37
CA ASN A 139 19.10 -12.71 27.53
C ASN A 139 20.18 -13.65 28.08
N ASN A 140 20.14 -14.04 29.35
CA ASN A 140 21.06 -15.03 29.91
C ASN A 140 20.66 -16.49 29.58
N GLN A 141 19.55 -16.71 28.89
CA GLN A 141 19.04 -18.06 28.57
C GLN A 141 19.22 -18.47 27.09
N ASP A 142 19.31 -17.52 26.14
CA ASP A 142 19.40 -17.83 24.71
C ASP A 142 20.71 -17.35 24.06
N GLY A 143 21.68 -18.25 23.99
CA GLY A 143 23.04 -18.02 23.49
C GLY A 143 23.21 -17.90 21.97
N ASN A 144 22.43 -17.07 21.27
CA ASN A 144 22.65 -16.79 19.84
C ASN A 144 23.21 -15.38 19.58
N GLY A 145 24.50 -15.36 19.22
CA GLY A 145 25.35 -14.18 19.11
C GLY A 145 25.23 -13.39 17.80
N TRP A 146 24.14 -12.61 17.64
CA TRP A 146 24.01 -11.62 16.56
C TRP A 146 24.33 -10.16 16.95
N TRP A 147 24.88 -9.92 18.15
CA TRP A 147 25.24 -8.56 18.62
C TRP A 147 26.75 -8.30 18.79
N LYS A 148 27.64 -9.22 18.37
CA LYS A 148 29.09 -9.00 18.51
C LYS A 148 29.72 -8.03 17.48
N VAL A 149 28.97 -7.53 16.51
CA VAL A 149 29.47 -6.52 15.53
C VAL A 149 29.23 -5.07 15.99
N TRP A 150 28.51 -4.86 17.10
CA TRP A 150 28.14 -3.53 17.59
C TRP A 150 28.85 -3.11 18.88
N ASN A 151 30.04 -3.64 19.15
CA ASN A 151 30.90 -3.14 20.23
C ASN A 151 32.25 -2.66 19.71
N GLY A 152 32.37 -1.33 19.63
CA GLY A 152 33.60 -0.59 19.91
C GLY A 152 34.74 -0.71 18.90
N ARG A 153 34.84 0.27 18.01
CA ARG A 153 35.91 1.30 18.00
C ARG A 153 35.83 2.16 16.73
N ASN A 154 36.13 3.45 16.88
CA ASN A 154 36.33 4.49 15.85
C ASN A 154 35.13 5.20 15.20
N PHE A 155 34.01 5.38 15.90
CA PHE A 155 32.92 6.29 15.46
C PHE A 155 33.04 7.74 15.94
N SER A 156 34.27 8.27 16.04
CA SER A 156 34.54 9.70 16.30
C SER A 156 35.23 10.42 15.13
N LYS A 157 35.47 9.75 13.99
CA LYS A 157 36.27 10.32 12.88
C LYS A 157 35.59 10.43 11.51
N LEU A 158 34.33 10.04 11.34
CA LEU A 158 33.60 10.24 10.09
C LEU A 158 32.22 10.84 10.36
N LEU A 159 32.19 12.16 10.49
CA LEU A 159 30.99 12.99 10.44
C LEU A 159 31.31 14.12 9.45
N PRO A 160 30.41 14.49 8.53
CA PRO A 160 30.58 15.71 7.76
C PRO A 160 30.60 16.90 8.73
N LYS A 161 31.79 17.41 9.04
CA LYS A 161 32.00 18.49 10.00
C LYS A 161 31.20 19.76 9.65
N MET A 162 30.88 19.95 8.38
CA MET A 162 30.13 21.11 7.87
C MET A 162 28.68 21.18 8.36
N VAL A 163 27.96 20.06 8.43
CA VAL A 163 26.55 20.02 8.86
C VAL A 163 26.48 20.30 10.37
N LEU A 164 27.36 19.67 11.16
CA LEU A 164 27.47 19.90 12.61
C LEU A 164 27.93 21.32 12.99
N GLN A 165 28.83 21.94 12.22
CA GLN A 165 29.33 23.29 12.49
C GLN A 165 28.26 24.37 12.32
N LYS A 166 27.33 24.23 11.37
CA LYS A 166 26.22 25.19 11.18
C LYS A 166 25.23 25.19 12.36
N PHE A 167 25.07 24.08 13.08
CA PHE A 167 24.05 23.94 14.15
C PHE A 167 24.38 24.65 15.48
N ASN A 168 25.54 25.31 15.58
CA ASN A 168 26.04 25.86 16.84
C ASN A 168 25.72 27.36 16.99
N ASN A 169 24.83 27.68 17.94
CA ASN A 169 24.86 28.95 18.69
C ASN A 169 24.40 28.79 20.17
N ASP A 170 24.22 27.56 20.66
CA ASP A 170 24.16 27.20 22.10
C ASP A 170 24.52 25.70 22.23
N PRO A 171 25.81 25.36 22.45
CA PRO A 171 26.30 23.99 22.31
C PRO A 171 25.74 23.02 23.33
N GLN A 172 25.47 23.45 24.56
CA GLN A 172 25.23 22.55 25.69
C GLN A 172 23.76 22.11 25.74
N ARG A 173 22.83 23.06 25.56
CA ARG A 173 21.38 22.80 25.52
C ARG A 173 20.95 22.00 24.28
N MET A 174 21.62 22.22 23.15
CA MET A 174 21.42 21.44 21.91
C MET A 174 22.00 20.03 22.01
N MET A 175 23.12 19.83 22.71
CA MET A 175 23.71 18.49 22.90
C MET A 175 22.85 17.63 23.81
N GLU A 176 22.28 18.19 24.88
CA GLU A 176 21.29 17.51 25.73
C GLU A 176 19.99 17.18 24.98
N LYS A 177 19.42 18.13 24.22
CA LYS A 177 18.23 17.86 23.40
C LYS A 177 18.50 16.81 22.32
N ARG A 178 19.66 16.86 21.65
CA ARG A 178 20.10 15.83 20.70
C ARG A 178 20.28 14.47 21.36
N ALA A 179 20.85 14.42 22.57
CA ALA A 179 21.00 13.18 23.31
C ALA A 179 19.63 12.60 23.71
N ARG A 180 18.67 13.44 24.13
CA ARG A 180 17.29 13.05 24.43
C ARG A 180 16.53 12.56 23.20
N ILE A 181 16.64 13.24 22.07
CA ILE A 181 16.01 12.84 20.80
C ILE A 181 16.65 11.56 20.26
N LYS A 182 17.98 11.46 20.29
CA LYS A 182 18.69 10.23 19.94
C LYS A 182 18.28 9.07 20.84
N HIS A 183 18.15 9.30 22.15
CA HIS A 183 17.70 8.28 23.08
C HIS A 183 16.25 7.88 22.81
N ALA A 184 15.34 8.85 22.62
CA ALA A 184 13.95 8.59 22.25
C ALA A 184 13.84 7.83 20.92
N LEU A 185 14.66 8.16 19.91
CA LEU A 185 14.73 7.47 18.62
C LEU A 185 15.37 6.08 18.72
N GLN A 186 16.39 5.91 19.57
CA GLN A 186 16.97 4.59 19.82
C GLN A 186 15.96 3.69 20.54
N THR A 187 15.22 4.24 21.51
CA THR A 187 14.08 3.59 22.15
C THR A 187 12.97 3.33 21.13
N TRP A 188 12.76 4.22 20.15
CA TRP A 188 11.79 4.08 19.06
C TRP A 188 12.12 2.92 18.13
N VAL A 189 13.37 2.84 17.66
CA VAL A 189 13.86 1.72 16.84
C VAL A 189 13.81 0.42 17.63
N VAL A 190 14.21 0.43 18.92
CA VAL A 190 14.14 -0.76 19.77
C VAL A 190 12.69 -1.19 20.02
N ALA A 191 11.76 -0.26 20.25
CA ALA A 191 10.35 -0.54 20.42
C ALA A 191 9.71 -1.08 19.14
N LEU A 192 10.00 -0.49 17.97
CA LEU A 192 9.55 -0.98 16.67
C LEU A 192 10.10 -2.37 16.35
N VAL A 193 11.38 -2.62 16.62
CA VAL A 193 12.00 -3.93 16.44
C VAL A 193 11.38 -4.95 17.40
N MET A 194 11.09 -4.57 18.65
CA MET A 194 10.44 -5.44 19.64
C MET A 194 8.98 -5.72 19.29
N ALA A 195 8.21 -4.71 18.86
CA ALA A 195 6.82 -4.84 18.42
C ALA A 195 6.73 -5.75 17.19
N ARG A 196 7.56 -5.49 16.16
CA ARG A 196 7.66 -6.35 14.97
C ARG A 196 8.10 -7.77 15.33
N ARG A 197 8.99 -7.95 16.31
CA ARG A 197 9.42 -9.28 16.78
C ARG A 197 8.32 -9.99 17.58
N LYS A 198 7.49 -9.25 18.32
CA LYS A 198 6.36 -9.77 19.11
C LYS A 198 5.17 -10.14 18.21
N GLU A 199 4.93 -9.39 17.13
CA GLU A 199 4.03 -9.77 16.04
C GLU A 199 4.54 -11.01 15.30
N MET A 200 5.82 -11.02 14.88
CA MET A 200 6.45 -12.20 14.26
C MET A 200 6.53 -13.43 15.19
N GLN A 201 6.44 -13.24 16.51
CA GLN A 201 6.39 -14.31 17.52
C GLN A 201 4.97 -14.76 17.85
N LYS A 202 3.96 -13.87 17.79
CA LYS A 202 2.54 -14.26 17.83
C LYS A 202 2.17 -15.12 16.62
N ASP A 203 2.83 -14.89 15.49
CA ASP A 203 2.76 -15.72 14.29
C ASP A 203 3.72 -16.93 14.33
N GLN A 204 3.83 -17.55 15.52
CA GLN A 204 4.35 -18.91 15.67
C GLN A 204 3.18 -19.88 15.83
N SER A 205 2.30 -19.88 14.83
CA SER A 205 1.54 -21.10 14.55
C SER A 205 2.54 -22.22 14.18
N PRO A 206 2.19 -23.51 14.32
CA PRO A 206 3.14 -24.63 14.18
C PRO A 206 3.77 -24.81 12.79
N PHE A 207 3.48 -23.93 11.83
CA PHE A 207 3.87 -24.06 10.42
C PHE A 207 5.30 -23.60 10.09
N LYS A 208 6.02 -22.93 11.01
CA LYS A 208 7.42 -22.52 10.77
C LYS A 208 8.45 -23.66 10.69
N LYS A 209 8.04 -24.93 10.82
CA LYS A 209 8.99 -26.06 10.75
C LYS A 209 9.33 -26.57 9.35
N ASN A 210 8.64 -26.16 8.28
CA ASN A 210 8.85 -26.71 6.93
C ASN A 210 9.02 -25.66 5.80
N GLY A 211 9.56 -24.47 6.07
CA GLY A 211 10.17 -23.64 5.03
C GLY A 211 9.26 -23.06 3.93
N PHE A 212 7.95 -22.89 4.12
CA PHE A 212 7.08 -22.19 3.16
C PHE A 212 5.98 -21.37 3.84
N SER A 213 6.04 -20.05 3.62
CA SER A 213 4.95 -19.08 3.35
C SER A 213 5.18 -17.74 4.08
N ASP A 214 5.53 -16.70 3.33
CA ASP A 214 5.53 -15.29 3.76
C ASP A 214 4.11 -14.67 3.64
N TYR A 215 3.07 -15.49 3.42
CA TYR A 215 1.69 -15.01 3.29
C TYR A 215 1.15 -14.50 4.63
N VAL A 216 0.60 -13.29 4.63
CA VAL A 216 -0.07 -12.72 5.79
C VAL A 216 -1.51 -13.19 5.84
N THR A 217 -1.88 -13.98 6.84
CA THR A 217 -3.26 -14.44 7.04
C THR A 217 -4.14 -13.32 7.61
N PRO A 218 -5.45 -13.30 7.28
CA PRO A 218 -6.39 -12.42 7.95
C PRO A 218 -6.31 -12.56 9.47
N VAL A 219 -6.39 -11.43 10.18
CA VAL A 219 -6.35 -11.46 11.66
C VAL A 219 -7.69 -11.86 12.27
N SER A 220 -8.80 -11.51 11.61
CA SER A 220 -10.15 -11.86 12.03
C SER A 220 -10.69 -13.02 11.18
N ASP A 221 -10.19 -14.21 11.45
CA ASP A 221 -10.51 -15.48 10.76
C ASP A 221 -10.40 -16.60 11.80
N ASP A 222 -11.47 -16.77 12.59
CA ASP A 222 -11.55 -17.67 13.74
C ASP A 222 -11.59 -19.14 13.29
N ASP A 223 -12.20 -19.42 12.14
CA ASP A 223 -12.36 -20.76 11.59
C ASP A 223 -11.28 -21.19 10.58
N LYS A 224 -10.42 -20.25 10.18
CA LYS A 224 -9.21 -20.42 9.36
C LYS A 224 -9.49 -20.79 7.92
N ASP A 225 -10.51 -20.19 7.36
CA ASP A 225 -10.93 -20.41 5.99
C ASP A 225 -10.44 -19.34 5.00
N PHE A 226 -9.67 -18.37 5.52
CA PHE A 226 -9.08 -17.19 4.90
C PHE A 226 -10.06 -16.06 4.53
N PHE A 227 -11.33 -16.14 4.87
CA PHE A 227 -12.29 -15.06 4.67
C PHE A 227 -12.56 -14.35 6.00
N PRO A 228 -12.34 -13.03 6.05
CA PRO A 228 -12.52 -12.29 7.29
C PRO A 228 -13.96 -11.85 7.52
N SER A 229 -14.33 -11.73 8.79
CA SER A 229 -15.67 -11.30 9.22
C SER A 229 -15.86 -9.78 9.36
N ASN A 230 -14.84 -8.96 9.09
CA ASN A 230 -14.90 -7.51 9.20
C ASN A 230 -13.91 -6.76 8.29
N HIS A 231 -13.98 -5.41 8.31
CA HIS A 231 -13.17 -4.47 7.50
C HIS A 231 -12.08 -3.76 8.32
N PHE A 232 -11.59 -4.37 9.39
CA PHE A 232 -10.48 -3.82 10.18
C PHE A 232 -9.46 -4.92 10.46
N LEU A 233 -8.27 -4.53 10.89
CA LEU A 233 -7.10 -5.40 10.99
C LEU A 233 -6.57 -5.86 9.62
N VAL A 234 -5.42 -6.52 9.67
CA VAL A 234 -4.67 -6.87 8.47
C VAL A 234 -5.39 -7.95 7.66
N ARG A 235 -5.42 -7.76 6.33
CA ARG A 235 -6.02 -8.69 5.35
C ARG A 235 -7.51 -8.96 5.59
N ASN A 236 -8.25 -7.88 5.86
CA ASN A 236 -9.67 -7.85 6.17
C ASN A 236 -10.58 -7.98 4.91
N ALA A 237 -11.89 -7.76 5.05
CA ALA A 237 -12.91 -7.93 4.00
C ALA A 237 -12.80 -6.92 2.84
N ASP A 238 -11.85 -5.99 2.89
CA ASP A 238 -11.46 -5.17 1.74
C ASP A 238 -10.76 -6.02 0.68
N TRP A 239 -10.04 -7.08 1.09
CA TRP A 239 -9.30 -7.97 0.21
C TRP A 239 -10.14 -9.11 -0.38
N ARG A 240 -11.17 -9.55 0.33
CA ARG A 240 -11.99 -10.73 -0.02
C ARG A 240 -13.42 -10.53 0.42
N GLY A 241 -14.34 -11.31 -0.15
CA GLY A 241 -15.71 -11.34 0.33
C GLY A 241 -15.78 -11.52 1.85
N MET A 242 -16.63 -10.74 2.51
CA MET A 242 -16.82 -10.90 3.96
C MET A 242 -17.47 -12.25 4.28
N ASP A 243 -16.88 -12.94 5.25
CA ASP A 243 -17.45 -14.17 5.81
C ASP A 243 -18.75 -13.89 6.59
N CYS A 244 -19.74 -14.75 6.38
CA CYS A 244 -21.04 -14.70 7.02
C CYS A 244 -21.16 -15.65 8.22
N ASP A 245 -20.23 -16.59 8.43
CA ASP A 245 -20.17 -17.48 9.61
C ASP A 245 -18.72 -17.88 9.95
N ASP A 246 -18.00 -16.97 10.62
CA ASP A 246 -16.59 -17.08 11.09
C ASP A 246 -16.37 -18.15 12.19
N SER A 247 -17.29 -19.10 12.29
CA SER A 247 -17.21 -20.24 13.19
C SER A 247 -17.21 -21.58 12.45
N ASN A 248 -17.38 -21.58 11.13
CA ASN A 248 -17.50 -22.76 10.32
C ASN A 248 -16.81 -22.60 8.95
N PRO A 249 -15.66 -23.27 8.74
CA PRO A 249 -14.80 -23.03 7.57
C PRO A 249 -15.36 -23.56 6.24
N ASN A 250 -16.60 -24.08 6.29
CA ASN A 250 -17.37 -24.56 5.15
C ASN A 250 -18.52 -23.60 4.78
N ILE A 251 -18.65 -22.44 5.44
CA ILE A 251 -19.61 -21.39 5.10
C ILE A 251 -18.80 -20.15 4.78
N LYS A 252 -18.65 -19.82 3.50
CA LYS A 252 -17.77 -18.73 3.04
C LYS A 252 -17.98 -18.37 1.59
N PRO A 253 -17.54 -17.19 1.14
CA PRO A 253 -17.49 -16.89 -0.28
C PRO A 253 -16.68 -17.91 -1.08
N GLY A 254 -17.14 -18.19 -2.30
CA GLY A 254 -16.43 -18.98 -3.29
C GLY A 254 -16.77 -20.47 -3.30
N ILE A 255 -17.74 -20.93 -2.52
CA ILE A 255 -18.17 -22.33 -2.51
C ILE A 255 -19.53 -22.53 -3.20
N PHE A 256 -19.81 -23.76 -3.62
CA PHE A 256 -21.15 -24.11 -4.08
C PHE A 256 -22.10 -24.19 -2.90
N ASP A 257 -23.22 -23.47 -2.97
CA ASP A 257 -24.29 -23.59 -2.00
C ASP A 257 -25.36 -24.59 -2.50
N SER A 258 -25.56 -25.64 -1.71
CA SER A 258 -26.63 -26.63 -1.92
C SER A 258 -27.88 -26.36 -1.08
N ASN A 259 -27.93 -25.21 -0.42
CA ASN A 259 -28.89 -24.73 0.57
C ASN A 259 -29.13 -25.78 1.67
N LEU A 260 -28.05 -26.30 2.24
CA LEU A 260 -28.13 -27.23 3.37
C LEU A 260 -28.73 -26.50 4.58
N ASN A 261 -29.84 -27.01 5.10
CA ASN A 261 -30.51 -26.51 6.32
C ASN A 261 -30.97 -25.04 6.27
N ASN A 262 -31.27 -24.48 5.08
CA ASN A 262 -31.70 -23.08 4.92
C ASN A 262 -30.69 -22.06 5.48
N ARG A 263 -29.40 -22.37 5.42
CA ARG A 263 -28.32 -21.41 5.66
C ARG A 263 -27.76 -20.92 4.32
N ASP A 264 -27.28 -19.70 4.34
CA ASP A 264 -26.42 -19.16 3.29
C ASP A 264 -25.03 -19.78 3.46
N MET A 265 -24.63 -20.68 2.55
CA MET A 265 -23.35 -21.36 2.65
C MET A 265 -22.24 -20.60 1.90
N ASN A 266 -22.59 -19.77 0.92
CA ASN A 266 -21.61 -19.09 0.06
C ASN A 266 -21.52 -17.57 0.32
N CYS A 267 -22.22 -17.09 1.35
CA CYS A 267 -22.26 -15.70 1.80
C CYS A 267 -22.72 -14.71 0.71
N ASN A 268 -23.52 -15.18 -0.25
CA ASN A 268 -24.06 -14.31 -1.30
C ASN A 268 -25.39 -13.63 -0.89
N GLY A 269 -25.88 -13.89 0.33
CA GLY A 269 -27.10 -13.33 0.89
C GLY A 269 -28.41 -13.99 0.41
N ILE A 270 -28.34 -15.06 -0.36
CA ILE A 270 -29.49 -15.78 -0.92
C ILE A 270 -29.60 -17.13 -0.22
N TYR A 271 -30.67 -17.31 0.56
CA TYR A 271 -30.88 -18.54 1.32
C TYR A 271 -32.35 -18.78 1.64
N GLY A 272 -32.66 -19.99 2.11
CA GLY A 272 -34.00 -20.36 2.54
C GLY A 272 -34.89 -20.90 1.41
N THR A 273 -36.19 -21.03 1.68
CA THR A 273 -37.14 -21.70 0.80
C THR A 273 -38.18 -20.74 0.24
N GLU A 274 -38.44 -20.82 -1.06
CA GLU A 274 -39.54 -20.09 -1.69
C GLU A 274 -40.88 -20.74 -1.31
N PRO A 275 -41.81 -20.01 -0.66
CA PRO A 275 -43.05 -20.60 -0.14
C PRO A 275 -43.97 -21.20 -1.21
N LYS A 276 -43.87 -20.76 -2.46
CA LYS A 276 -44.77 -21.19 -3.54
C LYS A 276 -44.37 -22.54 -4.12
N THR A 277 -43.08 -22.76 -4.38
CA THR A 277 -42.58 -24.01 -4.97
C THR A 277 -42.01 -24.98 -3.94
N GLY A 278 -41.67 -24.52 -2.74
CA GLY A 278 -40.97 -25.32 -1.74
C GLY A 278 -39.49 -25.61 -2.09
N ARG A 279 -38.96 -25.00 -3.15
CA ARG A 279 -37.55 -25.10 -3.55
C ARG A 279 -36.71 -24.03 -2.86
N SER A 280 -35.41 -24.27 -2.71
CA SER A 280 -34.51 -23.25 -2.17
C SER A 280 -34.40 -22.07 -3.12
N TYR A 281 -34.29 -20.85 -2.58
CA TYR A 281 -34.05 -19.65 -3.39
C TYR A 281 -32.76 -19.78 -4.20
N GLU A 282 -31.70 -20.33 -3.61
CA GLU A 282 -30.43 -20.57 -4.31
C GLU A 282 -30.62 -21.49 -5.54
N SER A 283 -31.38 -22.58 -5.41
CA SER A 283 -31.65 -23.49 -6.55
C SER A 283 -32.59 -22.92 -7.61
N LEU A 284 -33.34 -21.88 -7.27
CA LEU A 284 -34.29 -21.21 -8.16
C LEU A 284 -33.63 -20.06 -8.90
N TYR A 285 -32.87 -19.24 -8.18
CA TYR A 285 -32.38 -17.95 -8.65
C TYR A 285 -30.93 -18.00 -9.08
N CYS A 286 -30.12 -18.92 -8.55
CA CYS A 286 -28.71 -19.03 -8.87
C CYS A 286 -28.42 -20.23 -9.76
N ASN A 287 -27.62 -20.00 -10.80
CA ASN A 287 -27.10 -21.07 -11.63
C ASN A 287 -25.66 -21.35 -11.22
N ALA A 288 -25.49 -22.31 -10.30
CA ALA A 288 -24.18 -22.74 -9.82
C ALA A 288 -23.17 -23.05 -10.95
N THR A 289 -23.62 -23.53 -12.12
CA THR A 289 -22.72 -23.84 -13.24
C THR A 289 -22.22 -22.59 -13.99
N ALA A 290 -22.87 -21.44 -13.79
CA ALA A 290 -22.56 -20.18 -14.43
C ALA A 290 -21.93 -19.15 -13.49
N THR A 291 -22.26 -19.17 -12.19
CA THR A 291 -21.69 -18.28 -11.17
C THR A 291 -20.19 -18.54 -11.01
N ARG A 292 -19.43 -17.46 -10.80
CA ARG A 292 -17.97 -17.50 -10.71
C ARG A 292 -17.46 -16.65 -9.56
N GLN A 293 -16.20 -16.84 -9.21
CA GLN A 293 -15.42 -15.89 -8.41
C GLN A 293 -14.59 -14.96 -9.30
N VAL A 294 -14.22 -13.79 -8.78
CA VAL A 294 -13.18 -12.92 -9.36
C VAL A 294 -11.93 -12.99 -8.50
N ILE A 295 -10.80 -13.40 -9.08
CA ILE A 295 -9.55 -13.60 -8.33
C ILE A 295 -8.43 -12.75 -8.93
N MET A 296 -7.72 -11.99 -8.10
CA MET A 296 -6.56 -11.19 -8.50
C MET A 296 -5.26 -11.77 -7.92
N PHE A 297 -4.33 -12.14 -8.80
CA PHE A 297 -2.94 -12.44 -8.49
C PHE A 297 -2.08 -11.30 -9.02
N GLY A 298 -1.32 -10.62 -8.16
CA GLY A 298 -0.50 -9.52 -8.66
C GLY A 298 0.31 -8.81 -7.60
N ASP A 299 0.69 -7.57 -7.91
CA ASP A 299 1.53 -6.72 -7.10
C ASP A 299 0.76 -5.55 -6.45
N SER A 300 1.50 -4.52 -6.05
CA SER A 300 0.99 -3.27 -5.48
C SER A 300 -0.02 -2.56 -6.39
N ALA A 301 0.21 -2.51 -7.70
CA ALA A 301 -0.72 -1.86 -8.62
C ALA A 301 -2.06 -2.62 -8.66
N SER A 302 -2.00 -3.96 -8.72
CA SER A 302 -3.21 -4.80 -8.70
C SER A 302 -3.99 -4.80 -7.38
N SER A 303 -3.34 -4.37 -6.30
CA SER A 303 -3.93 -4.23 -4.96
C SER A 303 -4.42 -2.80 -4.71
N GLY A 304 -4.14 -1.86 -5.61
CA GLY A 304 -4.53 -0.46 -5.47
C GLY A 304 -3.67 0.31 -4.47
N PHE A 305 -2.34 0.13 -4.49
CA PHE A 305 -1.43 0.92 -3.65
C PHE A 305 -1.69 2.41 -3.84
N HIS A 306 -2.03 3.10 -2.76
CA HIS A 306 -2.34 4.52 -2.79
C HIS A 306 -2.04 5.19 -1.46
N VAL A 307 -1.32 6.31 -1.55
CA VAL A 307 -1.09 7.21 -0.42
C VAL A 307 -1.75 8.55 -0.76
N PRO A 308 -2.84 8.94 -0.06
CA PRO A 308 -3.52 10.19 -0.34
C PRO A 308 -2.57 11.39 -0.23
N PRO A 309 -2.34 12.17 -1.29
CA PRO A 309 -1.52 13.38 -1.22
C PRO A 309 -2.04 14.39 -0.18
N GLU A 310 -3.34 14.38 0.06
CA GLU A 310 -4.02 15.20 1.05
C GLU A 310 -3.45 14.95 2.46
N TYR A 311 -2.97 13.74 2.74
CA TYR A 311 -2.40 13.39 4.05
C TYR A 311 -1.07 14.10 4.33
N LEU A 312 -0.46 14.78 3.34
CA LEU A 312 0.64 15.71 3.58
C LEU A 312 0.23 16.96 4.38
N ASP A 313 -1.08 17.24 4.43
CA ASP A 313 -1.69 18.15 5.39
C ASP A 313 -2.32 17.34 6.54
N VAL A 314 -1.85 17.60 7.76
CA VAL A 314 -2.32 16.91 8.97
C VAL A 314 -3.82 17.11 9.20
N ASP A 315 -4.40 18.23 8.75
CA ASP A 315 -5.81 18.53 8.94
C ASP A 315 -6.71 17.62 8.07
N ASN A 316 -6.16 17.04 7.02
CA ASN A 316 -6.86 16.13 6.12
C ASN A 316 -6.56 14.65 6.42
N MET A 317 -5.66 14.35 7.36
CA MET A 317 -5.34 12.98 7.73
C MET A 317 -6.51 12.36 8.50
N THR A 318 -7.14 11.36 7.91
CA THR A 318 -8.21 10.58 8.56
C THR A 318 -7.87 9.09 8.51
N ASN A 319 -8.14 8.36 9.59
CA ASN A 319 -8.09 6.89 9.58
C ASN A 319 -6.74 6.29 9.09
N VAL A 320 -5.60 6.70 9.67
CA VAL A 320 -4.27 6.19 9.27
C VAL A 320 -4.10 4.71 9.57
N GLY A 321 -4.81 4.17 10.56
CA GLY A 321 -4.70 2.73 10.85
C GLY A 321 -5.21 1.85 9.72
N PHE A 322 -6.25 2.28 8.98
CA PHE A 322 -6.66 1.58 7.76
C PHE A 322 -5.50 1.45 6.76
N LEU A 323 -4.76 2.53 6.51
CA LEU A 323 -3.58 2.47 5.61
C LEU A 323 -2.51 1.50 6.11
N LEU A 324 -2.34 1.33 7.43
CA LEU A 324 -1.36 0.40 7.98
C LEU A 324 -1.85 -1.05 7.96
N GLU A 325 -3.14 -1.25 8.19
CA GLU A 325 -3.81 -2.55 8.19
C GLU A 325 -3.85 -3.16 6.79
N ASP A 326 -4.14 -2.34 5.79
CA ASP A 326 -4.19 -2.74 4.39
C ASP A 326 -2.90 -2.43 3.64
N GLU A 327 -1.78 -2.24 4.35
CA GLU A 327 -0.44 -2.14 3.73
C GLU A 327 -0.30 -1.02 2.69
N PHE A 328 -1.06 0.07 2.83
CA PHE A 328 -1.25 1.17 1.88
C PHE A 328 -1.96 0.79 0.58
N ASP A 329 -2.48 -0.44 0.50
CA ASP A 329 -3.32 -0.91 -0.58
C ASP A 329 -4.78 -0.58 -0.32
N TRP A 330 -5.54 -0.44 -1.41
CA TRP A 330 -6.97 -0.14 -1.40
C TRP A 330 -7.70 -1.14 -2.29
N PRO A 331 -7.69 -2.44 -1.92
CA PRO A 331 -8.24 -3.52 -2.74
C PRO A 331 -9.76 -3.38 -2.95
N GLN A 332 -10.46 -2.68 -2.05
CA GLN A 332 -11.87 -2.34 -2.18
C GLN A 332 -12.18 -1.32 -3.29
N LYS A 333 -11.15 -0.65 -3.84
CA LYS A 333 -11.27 0.30 -4.96
C LYS A 333 -10.57 -0.16 -6.24
N CYS A 334 -9.74 -1.19 -6.20
CA CYS A 334 -8.95 -1.60 -7.37
C CYS A 334 -9.84 -2.06 -8.55
N TRP A 335 -9.29 -1.99 -9.76
CA TRP A 335 -10.00 -2.28 -11.01
C TRP A 335 -10.57 -3.70 -11.12
N SER A 336 -10.03 -4.66 -10.36
CA SER A 336 -10.38 -6.07 -10.47
C SER A 336 -11.46 -6.47 -9.45
N THR A 337 -11.12 -6.42 -8.17
CA THR A 337 -11.95 -6.89 -7.04
C THR A 337 -12.64 -5.78 -6.27
N GLY A 338 -12.44 -4.52 -6.64
CA GLY A 338 -13.03 -3.39 -5.91
C GLY A 338 -14.55 -3.51 -5.79
N TRP A 339 -15.08 -3.29 -4.60
CA TRP A 339 -16.50 -3.47 -4.27
C TRP A 339 -17.14 -2.20 -3.69
N ASP A 340 -16.36 -1.18 -3.33
CA ASP A 340 -16.90 0.06 -2.77
C ASP A 340 -17.56 0.94 -3.85
N ILE A 341 -18.82 0.62 -4.16
CA ILE A 341 -19.66 1.32 -5.14
C ILE A 341 -19.68 2.83 -4.89
N LYS A 342 -19.57 3.31 -3.65
CA LYS A 342 -19.58 4.75 -3.35
C LYS A 342 -18.35 5.45 -3.90
N SER A 343 -17.20 4.78 -3.87
CA SER A 343 -15.94 5.32 -4.36
C SER A 343 -15.79 5.14 -5.87
N ILE A 344 -16.08 3.94 -6.40
CA ILE A 344 -15.71 3.58 -7.78
C ILE A 344 -16.90 3.55 -8.76
N GLY A 345 -18.14 3.61 -8.25
CA GLY A 345 -19.38 3.46 -9.01
C GLY A 345 -19.74 1.98 -9.26
N GLU A 346 -20.97 1.75 -9.73
CA GLU A 346 -21.51 0.39 -9.87
C GLU A 346 -20.81 -0.49 -10.92
N ASP A 347 -20.01 0.11 -11.80
CA ASP A 347 -19.24 -0.58 -12.84
C ASP A 347 -17.73 -0.30 -12.72
N GLY A 348 -17.28 0.17 -11.55
CA GLY A 348 -15.91 0.61 -11.33
C GLY A 348 -14.86 -0.51 -11.39
N SER A 349 -15.27 -1.77 -11.25
CA SER A 349 -14.38 -2.94 -11.26
C SER A 349 -14.95 -4.10 -12.08
N ILE A 350 -14.10 -5.08 -12.40
CA ILE A 350 -14.56 -6.34 -13.01
C ILE A 350 -15.53 -7.09 -12.09
N TYR A 351 -15.26 -7.13 -10.79
CA TYR A 351 -16.15 -7.75 -9.79
C TYR A 351 -17.56 -7.15 -9.86
N LEU A 352 -17.69 -5.83 -9.79
CA LEU A 352 -18.99 -5.18 -9.81
C LEU A 352 -19.71 -5.37 -11.15
N ARG A 353 -18.99 -5.32 -12.28
CA ARG A 353 -19.57 -5.63 -13.61
C ARG A 353 -20.09 -7.05 -13.71
N MET A 354 -19.40 -8.02 -13.11
CA MET A 354 -19.87 -9.41 -13.04
C MET A 354 -21.09 -9.54 -12.12
N ARG A 355 -21.07 -8.91 -10.94
CA ARG A 355 -22.19 -8.88 -9.98
C ARG A 355 -23.45 -8.24 -10.56
N GLN A 356 -23.33 -7.17 -11.34
CA GLN A 356 -24.46 -6.54 -12.03
C GLN A 356 -25.17 -7.51 -12.99
N ARG A 357 -24.43 -8.47 -13.56
CA ARG A 357 -24.98 -9.47 -14.48
C ARG A 357 -25.59 -10.64 -13.73
N ASP A 358 -24.98 -11.09 -12.65
CA ASP A 358 -25.48 -12.17 -11.80
C ASP A 358 -25.33 -11.78 -10.33
N LEU A 359 -26.44 -11.43 -9.68
CA LEU A 359 -26.44 -11.04 -8.26
C LEU A 359 -25.99 -12.18 -7.33
N CYS A 360 -26.01 -13.44 -7.80
CA CYS A 360 -25.43 -14.57 -7.06
C CYS A 360 -23.91 -14.47 -6.91
N MET A 361 -23.23 -13.57 -7.64
CA MET A 361 -21.81 -13.26 -7.46
C MET A 361 -21.52 -12.31 -6.29
N HIS A 362 -22.51 -11.93 -5.48
CA HIS A 362 -22.27 -11.13 -4.29
C HIS A 362 -21.21 -11.79 -3.37
N ARG A 363 -20.24 -10.98 -2.91
CA ARG A 363 -19.02 -11.35 -2.17
C ARG A 363 -18.04 -12.34 -2.83
N GLN A 364 -18.29 -12.80 -4.05
CA GLN A 364 -17.46 -13.81 -4.72
C GLN A 364 -16.15 -13.21 -5.31
N TYR A 365 -15.29 -12.61 -4.48
CA TYR A 365 -14.00 -12.05 -4.89
C TYR A 365 -12.87 -12.37 -3.91
N GLN A 366 -11.64 -12.45 -4.43
CA GLN A 366 -10.41 -12.58 -3.65
C GLN A 366 -9.27 -11.81 -4.32
N ASN A 367 -8.64 -10.90 -3.59
CA ASN A 367 -7.38 -10.28 -3.98
C ASN A 367 -6.24 -10.88 -3.15
N VAL A 368 -5.35 -11.63 -3.79
CA VAL A 368 -4.15 -12.22 -3.18
C VAL A 368 -2.88 -11.47 -3.58
N GLY A 369 -3.04 -10.26 -4.11
CA GLY A 369 -1.96 -9.36 -4.44
C GLY A 369 -1.17 -8.90 -3.22
N HIS A 370 0.09 -8.55 -3.44
CA HIS A 370 0.99 -8.09 -2.39
C HIS A 370 1.99 -7.10 -2.96
N ASN A 371 2.28 -6.04 -2.20
CA ASN A 371 3.36 -5.10 -2.51
C ASN A 371 4.68 -5.84 -2.78
N GLY A 372 5.31 -5.58 -3.92
CA GLY A 372 6.54 -6.28 -4.35
C GLY A 372 6.33 -7.66 -5.01
N GLY A 373 5.08 -8.09 -5.21
CA GLY A 373 4.76 -9.35 -5.89
C GLY A 373 5.33 -9.42 -7.32
N LYS A 374 5.92 -10.56 -7.67
CA LYS A 374 6.48 -10.86 -9.00
C LYS A 374 6.27 -12.33 -9.33
N ILE A 375 6.63 -12.76 -10.55
CA ILE A 375 6.36 -14.14 -11.00
C ILE A 375 6.97 -15.23 -10.08
N GLU A 376 8.08 -14.92 -9.39
CA GLU A 376 8.72 -15.82 -8.43
C GLU A 376 7.82 -16.14 -7.23
N ASN A 377 6.91 -15.23 -6.88
CA ASN A 377 6.00 -15.38 -5.76
C ASN A 377 4.73 -16.15 -6.12
N PHE A 378 4.43 -16.31 -7.41
CA PHE A 378 3.19 -16.91 -7.88
C PHE A 378 3.00 -18.31 -7.27
N ALA A 379 3.99 -19.20 -7.42
CA ALA A 379 3.94 -20.55 -6.88
C ALA A 379 4.03 -20.65 -5.34
N GLY A 380 4.36 -19.55 -4.66
CA GLY A 380 4.55 -19.50 -3.21
C GLY A 380 3.38 -18.81 -2.52
N TYR A 381 3.67 -17.72 -1.81
CA TYR A 381 2.70 -17.08 -0.90
C TYR A 381 1.40 -16.66 -1.58
N GLN A 382 1.36 -16.40 -2.90
CA GLN A 382 0.11 -16.03 -3.57
C GLN A 382 -0.85 -17.20 -3.73
N LEU A 383 -0.35 -18.39 -4.10
CA LEU A 383 -1.17 -19.59 -4.10
C LEU A 383 -1.44 -20.10 -2.69
N ASP A 384 -0.52 -19.92 -1.74
CA ASP A 384 -0.73 -20.30 -0.34
C ASP A 384 -1.77 -19.42 0.35
N GLY A 385 -1.90 -18.16 -0.07
CA GLY A 385 -2.95 -17.26 0.39
C GLY A 385 -4.32 -17.54 -0.23
N LEU A 386 -4.40 -18.30 -1.32
CA LEU A 386 -5.66 -18.47 -2.04
C LEU A 386 -6.60 -19.46 -1.34
N SER A 387 -7.84 -19.03 -1.06
CA SER A 387 -8.88 -19.92 -0.51
C SER A 387 -9.66 -20.59 -1.64
N MET A 388 -9.24 -21.79 -2.03
CA MET A 388 -9.89 -22.52 -3.12
C MET A 388 -9.59 -24.01 -3.06
N THR A 389 -10.60 -24.81 -3.38
CA THR A 389 -10.46 -26.26 -3.62
C THR A 389 -11.03 -26.61 -4.99
N PRO A 390 -10.80 -27.82 -5.52
CA PRO A 390 -11.46 -28.26 -6.76
C PRO A 390 -12.99 -28.32 -6.67
N GLN A 391 -13.57 -28.21 -5.46
CA GLN A 391 -15.00 -28.17 -5.18
C GLN A 391 -15.53 -26.73 -4.97
N SER A 392 -14.68 -25.71 -5.09
CA SER A 392 -15.12 -24.31 -5.08
C SER A 392 -15.84 -23.93 -6.38
N LEU A 393 -16.50 -22.77 -6.40
CA LEU A 393 -17.02 -22.16 -7.62
C LEU A 393 -15.86 -21.89 -8.60
N PRO A 394 -16.03 -22.09 -9.92
CA PRO A 394 -15.03 -21.70 -10.90
C PRO A 394 -14.78 -20.19 -10.84
N TYR A 395 -13.64 -19.73 -11.35
CA TYR A 395 -13.29 -18.31 -11.30
C TYR A 395 -12.98 -17.71 -12.66
N ILE A 396 -12.99 -16.38 -12.73
CA ILE A 396 -12.20 -15.60 -13.67
C ILE A 396 -11.07 -14.94 -12.89
N GLY A 397 -9.85 -15.29 -13.25
CA GLY A 397 -8.64 -14.88 -12.56
C GLY A 397 -7.84 -13.93 -13.44
N PHE A 398 -7.11 -13.03 -12.81
CA PHE A 398 -6.17 -12.12 -13.46
C PHE A 398 -4.80 -12.31 -12.83
N LEU A 399 -3.79 -12.54 -13.68
CA LEU A 399 -2.39 -12.59 -13.25
C LEU A 399 -1.68 -11.34 -13.80
N ALA A 400 -1.41 -10.39 -12.90
CA ALA A 400 -0.98 -9.03 -13.20
C ALA A 400 0.28 -8.66 -12.40
N TYR A 401 1.40 -9.34 -12.67
CA TYR A 401 2.73 -8.90 -12.20
C TYR A 401 3.32 -7.91 -13.20
N ILE A 402 2.90 -6.65 -13.11
CA ILE A 402 3.09 -5.71 -14.22
C ILE A 402 4.44 -4.98 -14.20
N GLY A 403 5.18 -5.00 -13.08
CA GLY A 403 6.43 -4.25 -12.95
C GLY A 403 7.59 -4.95 -12.23
N ASN A 404 7.36 -5.65 -11.12
CA ASN A 404 8.44 -6.06 -10.20
C ASN A 404 9.46 -7.06 -10.77
N ASP A 405 9.19 -7.72 -11.89
CA ASP A 405 10.16 -8.55 -12.60
C ASP A 405 11.23 -7.73 -13.34
N VAL A 406 10.96 -6.44 -13.64
CA VAL A 406 11.89 -5.50 -14.28
C VAL A 406 12.24 -4.28 -13.42
N CYS A 407 11.45 -3.99 -12.39
CA CYS A 407 11.76 -2.94 -11.42
C CYS A 407 12.83 -3.41 -10.43
N LYS A 408 14.06 -2.92 -10.65
CA LYS A 408 15.29 -3.33 -9.97
C LYS A 408 16.25 -2.15 -9.84
N ASP A 409 17.32 -2.34 -9.08
CA ASP A 409 18.40 -1.36 -8.96
C ASP A 409 19.29 -1.36 -10.22
N SER A 410 19.36 -2.50 -10.93
CA SER A 410 20.17 -2.67 -12.14
C SER A 410 19.52 -3.58 -13.20
N LEU A 411 19.93 -3.44 -14.47
CA LEU A 411 19.45 -4.26 -15.59
C LEU A 411 19.75 -5.77 -15.40
N SER A 412 20.85 -6.10 -14.73
CA SER A 412 21.28 -7.49 -14.52
C SER A 412 20.42 -8.27 -13.53
N GLU A 413 19.67 -7.60 -12.68
CA GLU A 413 18.82 -8.23 -11.65
C GLU A 413 17.40 -8.53 -12.15
N MET A 414 17.04 -8.05 -13.34
CA MET A 414 15.73 -8.29 -13.93
C MET A 414 15.54 -9.78 -14.24
N THR A 415 14.33 -10.30 -13.98
CA THR A 415 13.96 -11.66 -14.36
C THR A 415 14.20 -11.88 -15.84
N THR A 416 14.89 -12.98 -16.19
CA THR A 416 15.11 -13.33 -17.60
C THR A 416 13.88 -14.02 -18.19
N PRO A 417 13.70 -14.01 -19.53
CA PRO A 417 12.60 -14.73 -20.17
C PRO A 417 12.51 -16.21 -19.78
N GLN A 418 13.66 -16.89 -19.65
CA GLN A 418 13.72 -18.29 -19.24
C GLN A 418 13.24 -18.48 -17.78
N GLN A 419 13.72 -17.65 -16.85
CA GLN A 419 13.28 -17.70 -15.46
C GLN A 419 11.78 -17.42 -15.34
N PHE A 420 11.28 -16.45 -16.11
CA PHE A 420 9.88 -16.11 -16.13
C PHE A 420 9.03 -17.28 -16.66
N GLU A 421 9.42 -17.91 -17.78
CA GLU A 421 8.73 -19.08 -18.34
C GLU A 421 8.68 -20.23 -17.32
N GLU A 422 9.81 -20.58 -16.70
CA GLU A 422 9.89 -21.64 -15.69
C GLU A 422 8.96 -21.38 -14.49
N ARG A 423 9.02 -20.16 -13.93
CA ARG A 423 8.23 -19.76 -12.75
C ARG A 423 6.74 -19.67 -13.06
N LEU A 424 6.38 -19.11 -14.21
CA LEU A 424 5.00 -19.06 -14.69
C LEU A 424 4.45 -20.48 -14.88
N MET A 425 5.19 -21.37 -15.54
CA MET A 425 4.76 -22.75 -15.76
C MET A 425 4.60 -23.54 -14.45
N ASN A 426 5.50 -23.34 -13.49
CA ASN A 426 5.38 -23.95 -12.16
C ASN A 426 4.11 -23.47 -11.45
N GLY A 427 3.89 -22.16 -11.36
CA GLY A 427 2.70 -21.60 -10.73
C GLY A 427 1.39 -22.01 -11.41
N LEU A 428 1.36 -22.03 -12.75
CA LEU A 428 0.20 -22.49 -13.52
C LEU A 428 -0.12 -23.97 -13.26
N THR A 429 0.90 -24.82 -13.13
CA THR A 429 0.72 -26.25 -12.83
C THR A 429 0.10 -26.45 -11.45
N LEU A 430 0.61 -25.71 -10.45
CA LEU A 430 0.09 -25.77 -9.08
C LEU A 430 -1.34 -25.21 -8.99
N LEU A 431 -1.60 -24.09 -9.65
CA LEU A 431 -2.93 -23.47 -9.69
C LEU A 431 -3.94 -24.39 -10.38
N ASP A 432 -3.58 -25.01 -11.51
CA ASP A 432 -4.48 -25.93 -12.23
C ASP A 432 -4.89 -27.12 -11.36
N ALA A 433 -3.97 -27.68 -10.58
CA ALA A 433 -4.26 -28.79 -9.67
C ALA A 433 -5.25 -28.41 -8.54
N ARG A 434 -5.23 -27.15 -8.08
CA ARG A 434 -6.15 -26.63 -7.05
C ARG A 434 -7.47 -26.11 -7.62
N SER A 435 -7.51 -25.79 -8.91
CA SER A 435 -8.63 -25.07 -9.53
C SER A 435 -9.86 -25.94 -9.79
N PRO A 436 -11.08 -25.42 -9.53
CA PRO A 436 -12.31 -25.99 -10.05
C PRO A 436 -12.28 -26.07 -11.58
N PRO A 437 -12.88 -27.11 -12.18
CA PRO A 437 -13.05 -27.18 -13.63
C PRO A 437 -13.76 -25.95 -14.19
N ASN A 438 -13.46 -25.60 -15.44
CA ASN A 438 -14.03 -24.45 -16.15
C ASN A 438 -13.63 -23.07 -15.58
N SER A 439 -12.54 -23.00 -14.81
CA SER A 439 -11.95 -21.72 -14.39
C SER A 439 -11.23 -21.04 -15.56
N LYS A 440 -11.09 -19.72 -15.50
CA LYS A 440 -10.47 -18.89 -16.54
C LYS A 440 -9.36 -18.06 -15.93
N LEU A 441 -8.24 -17.91 -16.62
CA LEU A 441 -7.13 -17.08 -16.15
C LEU A 441 -6.61 -16.21 -17.31
N LEU A 442 -6.71 -14.88 -17.13
CA LEU A 442 -6.12 -13.91 -18.03
C LEU A 442 -4.72 -13.54 -17.55
N LEU A 443 -3.72 -13.84 -18.37
CA LEU A 443 -2.36 -13.34 -18.16
C LEU A 443 -2.27 -11.93 -18.73
N ILE A 444 -1.87 -10.96 -17.91
CA ILE A 444 -1.68 -9.57 -18.33
C ILE A 444 -0.19 -9.34 -18.55
N GLY A 445 0.17 -8.76 -19.70
CA GLY A 445 1.54 -8.38 -20.01
C GLY A 445 2.10 -7.34 -19.04
N LEU A 446 3.42 -7.14 -19.03
CA LEU A 446 4.05 -6.09 -18.26
C LEU A 446 3.84 -4.72 -18.93
N VAL A 447 3.87 -3.66 -18.14
CA VAL A 447 3.70 -2.29 -18.64
C VAL A 447 4.96 -1.78 -19.35
N ASP A 448 4.78 -0.86 -20.31
CA ASP A 448 5.86 0.00 -20.77
C ASP A 448 6.00 1.22 -19.84
N GLY A 449 6.81 1.07 -18.79
CA GLY A 449 6.97 2.09 -17.76
C GLY A 449 7.70 3.38 -18.19
N ARG A 450 8.07 3.53 -19.47
CA ARG A 450 8.63 4.81 -19.99
C ARG A 450 7.68 5.98 -19.82
N LEU A 451 6.37 5.73 -19.78
CA LEU A 451 5.36 6.75 -19.51
C LEU A 451 5.69 7.53 -18.23
N LEU A 452 6.13 6.84 -17.17
CA LEU A 452 6.37 7.41 -15.86
C LEU A 452 7.35 8.58 -15.91
N TRP A 453 8.56 8.33 -16.42
CA TRP A 453 9.55 9.40 -16.58
C TRP A 453 9.05 10.48 -17.54
N ASN A 454 8.51 10.09 -18.71
CA ASN A 454 8.11 11.02 -19.75
C ASN A 454 7.05 12.04 -19.28
N GLU A 455 6.08 11.59 -18.50
CA GLU A 455 4.98 12.42 -18.01
C GLU A 455 5.30 13.14 -16.70
N MET A 456 6.12 12.54 -15.84
CA MET A 456 6.26 13.00 -14.44
C MET A 456 7.52 13.83 -14.17
N HIS A 457 8.66 13.56 -14.81
CA HIS A 457 9.98 14.06 -14.34
C HIS A 457 10.03 15.58 -14.07
N LYS A 458 9.39 16.39 -14.91
CA LYS A 458 9.32 17.87 -14.79
C LYS A 458 8.19 18.38 -13.90
N ARG A 459 7.23 17.55 -13.53
CA ARG A 459 6.07 17.93 -12.70
C ARG A 459 6.50 18.10 -11.26
N ILE A 460 5.76 18.92 -10.54
CA ILE A 460 5.95 19.12 -9.11
C ILE A 460 5.18 18.04 -8.36
N HIS A 461 5.92 17.24 -7.60
CA HIS A 461 5.42 16.28 -6.63
C HIS A 461 4.70 17.01 -5.47
N PRO A 462 3.70 16.40 -4.81
CA PRO A 462 3.02 17.00 -3.65
C PRO A 462 3.93 17.50 -2.50
N LEU A 463 5.19 17.02 -2.42
CA LEU A 463 6.21 17.54 -1.48
C LEU A 463 6.89 18.86 -1.92
N GLY A 464 6.55 19.43 -3.09
CA GLY A 464 7.12 20.69 -3.58
C GLY A 464 8.44 20.56 -4.35
N VAL A 465 8.85 19.33 -4.69
CA VAL A 465 10.01 19.04 -5.55
C VAL A 465 9.56 18.57 -6.93
N THR A 466 10.43 18.61 -7.93
CA THR A 466 10.18 17.87 -9.18
C THR A 466 10.21 16.36 -8.94
N TYR A 467 9.46 15.55 -9.69
CA TYR A 467 9.59 14.08 -9.62
C TYR A 467 10.99 13.59 -9.96
N GLU A 468 11.71 14.23 -10.88
CA GLU A 468 13.14 13.93 -11.11
C GLU A 468 13.97 14.05 -9.81
N GLY A 469 13.73 15.11 -9.05
CA GLY A 469 14.35 15.35 -7.75
C GLY A 469 13.96 14.30 -6.71
N LEU A 470 12.69 13.86 -6.71
CA LEU A 470 12.22 12.76 -5.87
C LEU A 470 12.89 11.44 -6.25
N TYR A 471 12.88 11.06 -7.53
CA TYR A 471 13.49 9.82 -8.01
C TYR A 471 14.99 9.78 -7.72
N HIS A 472 15.71 10.88 -7.92
CA HIS A 472 17.11 11.00 -7.53
C HIS A 472 17.30 10.78 -6.01
N PHE A 473 16.45 11.41 -5.18
CA PHE A 473 16.50 11.22 -3.73
C PHE A 473 16.27 9.76 -3.34
N LEU A 474 15.24 9.12 -3.89
CA LEU A 474 14.90 7.72 -3.62
C LEU A 474 16.04 6.78 -4.04
N THR A 475 16.63 6.99 -5.23
CA THR A 475 17.79 6.20 -5.69
C THR A 475 18.98 6.38 -4.75
N CYS A 476 19.28 7.61 -4.37
CA CYS A 476 20.40 7.90 -3.47
C CYS A 476 20.20 7.27 -2.08
N SER A 477 18.95 7.16 -1.61
CA SER A 477 18.61 6.51 -0.34
C SER A 477 18.43 4.99 -0.41
N GLY A 478 18.51 4.39 -1.61
CA GLY A 478 18.26 2.95 -1.81
C GLY A 478 16.79 2.56 -1.63
N ALA A 479 15.85 3.46 -1.95
CA ALA A 479 14.41 3.29 -1.77
C ALA A 479 13.61 3.57 -3.05
N ASN A 480 14.28 3.62 -4.22
CA ASN A 480 13.59 3.79 -5.49
C ASN A 480 12.86 2.48 -5.84
N PRO A 481 11.52 2.48 -6.00
CA PRO A 481 10.77 1.25 -6.27
C PRO A 481 11.11 0.65 -7.64
N CYS A 482 11.66 1.45 -8.56
CA CYS A 482 11.98 1.01 -9.91
C CYS A 482 13.09 1.87 -10.54
N GLN A 483 14.32 1.79 -10.03
CA GLN A 483 15.44 2.62 -10.53
C GLN A 483 15.67 2.49 -12.04
N THR A 484 15.31 1.34 -12.61
CA THR A 484 15.41 1.02 -14.03
C THR A 484 14.44 1.80 -14.93
N TRP A 485 13.28 2.24 -14.43
CA TRP A 485 12.39 3.18 -15.14
C TRP A 485 12.43 4.61 -14.60
N LEU A 486 12.59 4.78 -13.29
CA LEU A 486 12.59 6.07 -12.59
C LEU A 486 14.00 6.69 -12.57
N THR A 487 14.56 6.87 -13.77
CA THR A 487 15.94 7.37 -13.99
C THR A 487 16.00 8.31 -15.19
N PRO A 488 16.87 9.35 -15.18
CA PRO A 488 17.09 10.19 -16.35
C PRO A 488 17.76 9.46 -17.51
N ASP A 489 18.40 8.31 -17.27
CA ASP A 489 19.05 7.53 -18.32
C ASP A 489 18.04 6.82 -19.24
N GLU A 490 17.85 7.39 -20.43
CA GLU A 490 16.94 6.86 -21.45
C GLU A 490 17.34 5.47 -21.95
N ALA A 491 18.64 5.16 -22.01
CA ALA A 491 19.10 3.85 -22.46
C ALA A 491 18.66 2.76 -21.47
N THR A 492 18.81 3.02 -20.16
CA THR A 492 18.31 2.13 -19.10
C THR A 492 16.79 1.99 -19.18
N ARG A 493 16.03 3.08 -19.35
CA ARG A 493 14.56 2.99 -19.49
C ARG A 493 14.14 2.16 -20.70
N ASN A 494 14.79 2.34 -21.85
CA ASN A 494 14.52 1.58 -23.07
C ASN A 494 14.85 0.10 -22.92
N ALA A 495 15.99 -0.24 -22.29
CA ALA A 495 16.37 -1.62 -22.02
C ALA A 495 15.39 -2.32 -21.04
N THR A 496 14.88 -1.57 -20.06
CA THR A 496 13.87 -2.05 -19.10
C THR A 496 12.56 -2.38 -19.81
N SER A 497 12.05 -1.45 -20.64
CA SER A 497 10.84 -1.70 -21.42
C SER A 497 11.02 -2.80 -22.47
N GLN A 498 12.22 -2.96 -23.02
CA GLN A 498 12.52 -4.10 -23.87
C GLN A 498 12.41 -5.41 -23.09
N ARG A 499 13.00 -5.51 -21.89
CA ARG A 499 12.84 -6.70 -21.05
C ARG A 499 11.38 -6.95 -20.71
N ALA A 500 10.61 -5.92 -20.35
CA ALA A 500 9.18 -6.05 -20.05
C ALA A 500 8.41 -6.63 -21.26
N ALA A 501 8.70 -6.18 -22.47
CA ALA A 501 8.12 -6.73 -23.69
C ALA A 501 8.53 -8.19 -23.94
N GLU A 502 9.79 -8.56 -23.69
CA GLU A 502 10.27 -9.95 -23.79
C GLU A 502 9.52 -10.87 -22.81
N LEU A 503 9.31 -10.45 -21.55
CA LEU A 503 8.55 -11.23 -20.56
C LEU A 503 7.07 -11.34 -20.94
N SER A 504 6.49 -10.26 -21.47
CA SER A 504 5.11 -10.25 -21.97
C SER A 504 4.91 -11.23 -23.14
N GLN A 505 5.89 -11.31 -24.05
CA GLN A 505 5.88 -12.30 -25.13
C GLN A 505 5.95 -13.74 -24.62
N VAL A 506 6.67 -14.00 -23.53
CA VAL A 506 6.67 -15.32 -22.87
C VAL A 506 5.27 -15.65 -22.35
N ALA A 507 4.62 -14.74 -21.62
CA ALA A 507 3.25 -14.95 -21.13
C ALA A 507 2.25 -15.20 -22.27
N ASN A 508 2.36 -14.44 -23.36
CA ASN A 508 1.53 -14.63 -24.55
C ASN A 508 1.74 -16.02 -25.19
N LYS A 509 3.00 -16.41 -25.39
CA LYS A 509 3.35 -17.74 -25.91
C LYS A 509 2.75 -18.83 -25.02
N VAL A 510 2.94 -18.75 -23.69
CA VAL A 510 2.40 -19.72 -22.73
C VAL A 510 0.88 -19.83 -22.84
N ALA A 511 0.15 -18.71 -22.86
CA ALA A 511 -1.31 -18.71 -23.00
C ALA A 511 -1.80 -19.37 -24.30
N GLN A 512 -1.03 -19.27 -25.39
CA GLN A 512 -1.37 -19.87 -26.67
C GLN A 512 -1.05 -21.37 -26.73
N THR A 513 0.10 -21.78 -26.17
CA THR A 513 0.63 -23.14 -26.36
C THR A 513 0.28 -24.12 -25.25
N VAL A 514 0.07 -23.65 -24.02
CA VAL A 514 -0.17 -24.50 -22.86
C VAL A 514 -1.64 -24.83 -22.72
N LYS A 515 -1.94 -26.10 -22.44
CA LYS A 515 -3.29 -26.58 -22.13
C LYS A 515 -3.30 -27.13 -20.71
N LEU A 516 -4.08 -26.48 -19.87
CA LEU A 516 -4.34 -26.88 -18.50
C LEU A 516 -5.67 -27.66 -18.44
N LYS A 517 -5.84 -28.49 -17.41
CA LYS A 517 -7.01 -29.38 -17.30
C LYS A 517 -8.26 -28.63 -16.87
N ASN A 518 -8.12 -27.76 -15.87
CA ASN A 518 -9.22 -27.09 -15.19
C ASN A 518 -9.33 -25.61 -15.60
N ILE A 519 -8.23 -25.02 -16.08
CA ILE A 519 -8.12 -23.59 -16.41
C ILE A 519 -8.05 -23.38 -17.93
N GLU A 520 -8.86 -22.46 -18.45
CA GLU A 520 -8.66 -21.88 -19.78
C GLU A 520 -7.78 -20.63 -19.68
N LEU A 521 -6.66 -20.62 -20.42
CA LEU A 521 -5.75 -19.48 -20.47
C LEU A 521 -6.13 -18.48 -21.56
N GLY A 522 -5.87 -17.21 -21.26
CA GLY A 522 -5.94 -16.09 -22.18
C GLY A 522 -4.78 -15.15 -21.92
N TYR A 523 -4.48 -14.29 -22.89
CA TYR A 523 -3.47 -13.26 -22.77
C TYR A 523 -4.00 -11.93 -23.29
N MET A 524 -3.62 -10.85 -22.61
CA MET A 524 -3.85 -9.48 -23.03
C MET A 524 -2.59 -8.66 -22.72
N ASP A 525 -2.14 -7.83 -23.65
CA ASP A 525 -1.11 -6.82 -23.35
C ASP A 525 -1.63 -5.85 -22.28
N PHE A 526 -0.76 -5.33 -21.43
CA PHE A 526 -1.16 -4.27 -20.49
C PHE A 526 -1.81 -3.10 -21.26
N PRO A 527 -3.02 -2.64 -20.88
CA PRO A 527 -3.86 -1.77 -21.72
C PRO A 527 -3.39 -0.32 -21.83
N LEU A 528 -2.11 -0.02 -21.59
CA LEU A 528 -1.58 1.34 -21.62
C LEU A 528 -1.86 2.09 -22.93
N PRO A 529 -1.68 1.50 -24.14
CA PRO A 529 -2.02 2.21 -25.38
C PRO A 529 -3.49 2.62 -25.45
N GLN A 530 -4.40 1.77 -24.98
CA GLN A 530 -5.83 2.03 -24.94
C GLN A 530 -6.18 3.09 -23.90
N MET A 531 -5.52 3.09 -22.74
CA MET A 531 -5.67 4.13 -21.71
C MET A 531 -5.18 5.50 -22.21
N LEU A 532 -4.07 5.53 -22.94
CA LEU A 532 -3.54 6.76 -23.55
C LEU A 532 -4.47 7.28 -24.67
N GLU A 533 -5.04 6.40 -25.47
CA GLU A 533 -6.05 6.78 -26.47
C GLU A 533 -7.33 7.30 -25.79
N TYR A 534 -7.78 6.68 -24.70
CA TYR A 534 -8.88 7.20 -23.88
C TYR A 534 -8.56 8.62 -23.38
N CYS A 535 -7.36 8.82 -22.83
CA CYS A 535 -6.92 10.14 -22.38
C CYS A 535 -6.96 11.18 -23.49
N LYS A 536 -6.44 10.83 -24.68
CA LYS A 536 -6.46 11.69 -25.85
C LYS A 536 -7.88 12.03 -26.32
N GLN A 537 -8.77 11.05 -26.38
CA GLN A 537 -10.16 11.24 -26.81
C GLN A 537 -10.95 12.15 -25.86
N HIS A 538 -10.67 12.05 -24.57
CA HIS A 538 -11.34 12.83 -23.54
C HIS A 538 -10.60 14.10 -23.11
N GLN A 539 -9.49 14.46 -23.79
CA GLN A 539 -8.63 15.60 -23.45
C GLN A 539 -8.11 15.57 -22.01
N ILE A 540 -7.87 14.36 -21.51
CA ILE A 540 -7.36 14.10 -20.18
C ILE A 540 -5.83 14.01 -20.29
N PRO A 541 -5.08 14.73 -19.44
CA PRO A 541 -3.64 14.60 -19.41
C PRO A 541 -3.17 13.20 -18.96
N PRO A 542 -2.22 12.55 -19.68
CA PRO A 542 -1.76 11.19 -19.35
C PRO A 542 -1.17 11.01 -17.96
N TYR A 543 -0.58 12.06 -17.37
CA TYR A 543 -0.03 11.98 -16.02
C TYR A 543 -1.08 11.67 -14.93
N LEU A 544 -2.37 11.89 -15.20
CA LEU A 544 -3.44 11.50 -14.28
C LEU A 544 -3.64 9.99 -14.20
N LEU A 545 -3.04 9.22 -15.10
CA LEU A 545 -2.99 7.77 -14.99
C LEU A 545 -2.02 7.28 -13.91
N ILE A 546 -1.19 8.16 -13.34
CA ILE A 546 -0.10 7.81 -12.43
C ILE A 546 -0.42 8.33 -11.03
N GLU A 547 -0.18 7.50 -10.01
CA GLU A 547 -0.33 7.86 -8.60
C GLU A 547 0.53 9.09 -8.26
N PRO A 548 -0.08 10.19 -7.76
CA PRO A 548 0.64 11.43 -7.50
C PRO A 548 1.61 11.38 -6.30
N PHE A 549 1.48 10.41 -5.40
CA PHE A 549 2.36 10.35 -4.23
C PHE A 549 3.66 9.56 -4.48
N ASP A 550 3.61 8.48 -5.25
CA ASP A 550 4.83 7.73 -5.59
C ASP A 550 5.36 8.05 -6.98
N GLY A 551 4.52 8.58 -7.88
CA GLY A 551 4.87 8.84 -9.28
C GLY A 551 5.22 7.57 -10.04
N PHE A 552 4.61 6.43 -9.68
CA PHE A 552 4.96 5.11 -10.16
C PHE A 552 3.75 4.23 -10.46
N HIS A 553 2.83 4.04 -9.51
CA HIS A 553 1.70 3.12 -9.70
C HIS A 553 0.59 3.71 -10.59
N THR A 554 -0.32 2.86 -11.06
CA THR A 554 -1.57 3.31 -11.71
C THR A 554 -2.42 4.04 -10.68
N SER A 555 -2.99 5.19 -11.07
CA SER A 555 -3.83 5.95 -10.15
C SER A 555 -5.13 5.21 -9.82
N ILE A 556 -5.40 4.97 -8.54
CA ILE A 556 -6.61 4.26 -8.14
C ILE A 556 -7.88 5.07 -8.36
N ASP A 557 -7.80 6.39 -8.18
CA ASP A 557 -8.94 7.29 -8.33
C ASP A 557 -9.31 7.53 -9.81
N PHE A 558 -8.41 7.19 -10.74
CA PHE A 558 -8.60 7.53 -12.15
C PHE A 558 -8.26 6.39 -13.13
N ALA A 559 -7.05 5.85 -13.07
CA ALA A 559 -6.55 4.86 -14.02
C ALA A 559 -7.28 3.52 -13.89
N ASP A 560 -7.48 3.03 -12.67
CA ASP A 560 -8.07 1.73 -12.39
C ASP A 560 -9.48 1.57 -12.98
N LYS A 561 -10.31 2.61 -12.90
CA LYS A 561 -11.66 2.59 -13.51
C LYS A 561 -11.60 2.47 -15.03
N ILE A 562 -10.64 3.14 -15.67
CA ILE A 562 -10.43 3.08 -17.11
C ILE A 562 -9.89 1.70 -17.50
N GLU A 563 -8.96 1.16 -16.72
CA GLU A 563 -8.41 -0.18 -16.90
C GLU A 563 -9.50 -1.25 -16.79
N ALA A 564 -10.33 -1.21 -15.74
CA ALA A 564 -11.47 -2.11 -15.57
C ALA A 564 -12.39 -2.09 -16.80
N LYS A 565 -12.69 -0.90 -17.33
CA LYS A 565 -13.51 -0.75 -18.53
C LYS A 565 -12.84 -1.36 -19.77
N ILE A 566 -11.57 -1.08 -20.00
CA ILE A 566 -10.85 -1.59 -21.19
C ILE A 566 -10.73 -3.10 -21.14
N ILE A 567 -10.38 -3.67 -19.99
CA ILE A 567 -10.29 -5.12 -19.80
C ILE A 567 -11.68 -5.76 -19.97
N TRP A 568 -12.74 -5.14 -19.43
CA TRP A 568 -14.10 -5.62 -19.64
C TRP A 568 -14.50 -5.63 -21.11
N ASP A 569 -14.27 -4.54 -21.84
CA ASP A 569 -14.57 -4.45 -23.27
C ASP A 569 -13.77 -5.50 -24.07
N TRP A 570 -12.51 -5.76 -23.67
CA TRP A 570 -11.70 -6.82 -24.25
C TRP A 570 -12.30 -8.20 -24.00
N LEU A 571 -12.76 -8.48 -22.77
CA LEU A 571 -13.42 -9.75 -22.44
C LEU A 571 -14.70 -9.92 -23.27
N VAL A 572 -15.51 -8.87 -23.41
CA VAL A 572 -16.74 -8.91 -24.23
C VAL A 572 -16.42 -9.23 -25.69
N ALA A 573 -15.39 -8.61 -26.26
CA ALA A 573 -15.04 -8.78 -27.66
C ALA A 573 -14.34 -10.12 -27.95
N ASN A 574 -13.45 -10.58 -27.05
CA ASN A 574 -12.54 -11.68 -27.34
C ASN A 574 -12.86 -12.97 -26.59
N LYS A 575 -13.51 -12.87 -25.44
CA LYS A 575 -13.78 -13.98 -24.51
C LYS A 575 -15.19 -13.88 -23.90
N PRO A 576 -16.28 -13.67 -24.69
CA PRO A 576 -17.61 -13.46 -24.12
C PRO A 576 -18.11 -14.65 -23.29
N HIS A 577 -17.64 -15.87 -23.57
CA HIS A 577 -17.95 -17.09 -22.81
C HIS A 577 -17.27 -17.16 -21.42
N TRP A 578 -16.34 -16.26 -21.11
CA TRP A 578 -15.75 -16.13 -19.78
C TRP A 578 -16.63 -15.30 -18.84
N ILE A 579 -17.45 -14.43 -19.41
CA ILE A 579 -18.35 -13.54 -18.69
C ILE A 579 -19.61 -14.30 -18.29
N VAL A 580 -20.06 -14.11 -17.04
CA VAL A 580 -21.31 -14.72 -16.58
C VAL A 580 -22.50 -14.21 -17.43
N PRO A 581 -23.48 -15.07 -17.75
CA PRO A 581 -24.70 -14.64 -18.42
C PRO A 581 -25.49 -13.68 -17.52
N VAL A 582 -26.38 -12.89 -18.12
CA VAL A 582 -27.31 -12.08 -17.32
C VAL A 582 -28.31 -13.01 -16.65
N ASN A 583 -28.39 -12.96 -15.32
CA ASN A 583 -29.31 -13.75 -14.53
C ASN A 583 -30.72 -13.14 -14.60
N ALA A 584 -31.66 -13.92 -15.15
CA ALA A 584 -33.05 -13.53 -15.31
C ALA A 584 -33.79 -13.28 -13.99
N PHE A 585 -33.22 -13.72 -12.85
CA PHE A 585 -33.79 -13.57 -11.52
C PHE A 585 -33.22 -12.39 -10.71
N ASN A 586 -32.34 -11.55 -11.28
CA ASN A 586 -31.76 -10.42 -10.55
C ASN A 586 -32.83 -9.50 -9.92
N THR A 587 -33.91 -9.22 -10.64
CA THR A 587 -35.01 -8.41 -10.11
C THR A 587 -35.68 -9.08 -8.90
N GLN A 588 -35.89 -10.39 -8.95
CA GLN A 588 -36.49 -11.17 -7.87
C GLN A 588 -35.54 -11.28 -6.67
N ILE A 589 -34.24 -11.51 -6.91
CA ILE A 589 -33.20 -11.50 -5.87
C ILE A 589 -33.24 -10.17 -5.14
N GLN A 590 -33.25 -9.04 -5.84
CA GLN A 590 -33.30 -7.73 -5.22
C GLN A 590 -34.61 -7.47 -4.47
N GLN A 591 -35.75 -7.98 -4.96
CA GLN A 591 -37.04 -7.86 -4.26
C GLN A 591 -37.09 -8.68 -2.96
N VAL A 592 -36.46 -9.85 -2.93
CA VAL A 592 -36.51 -10.77 -1.78
C VAL A 592 -35.40 -10.46 -0.77
N PHE A 593 -34.18 -10.20 -1.24
CA PHE A 593 -32.97 -10.09 -0.42
C PHE A 593 -32.39 -8.67 -0.35
N GLY A 594 -32.97 -7.70 -1.07
CA GLY A 594 -32.53 -6.30 -1.03
C GLY A 594 -31.09 -6.15 -1.50
N ASN A 595 -30.21 -5.72 -0.58
CA ASN A 595 -28.78 -5.57 -0.82
C ASN A 595 -27.97 -6.84 -0.50
N GLN A 596 -28.62 -7.99 -0.25
CA GLN A 596 -27.99 -9.28 0.03
C GLN A 596 -27.08 -9.30 1.26
N GLY A 597 -27.33 -8.43 2.25
CA GLY A 597 -26.47 -8.30 3.43
C GLY A 597 -25.35 -7.27 3.28
N GLY A 598 -25.26 -6.60 2.13
CA GLY A 598 -24.37 -5.46 1.90
C GLY A 598 -22.94 -5.83 1.47
N PHE A 599 -22.20 -4.77 1.15
CA PHE A 599 -20.89 -4.69 0.47
C PHE A 599 -20.93 -5.09 -1.01
#